data_AF-A0A8H6HAV9-F1
#
_entry.id   AF-A0A8H6HAV9-F1
#
_cell.length_a   1.000
_cell.length_b   1.000
_cell.length_c   1.000
_cell.angle_alpha   90.00
_cell.angle_beta   90.00
_cell.angle_gamma   90.00
#
_symmetry.space_group_name_H-M   'P 1'
#
loop_
_entity.id
_entity.type
_entity.pdbx_description
1 polymer ?
#
loop_
_entity_poly.entity_id
_entity_poly.type
_entity_poly.pdbx_seq_one_letter_code
_entity_poly.pdbx_strand_id
1 'polypeptide(L)'
;MSQEVLRLRSENSPPSSLQARHIRNTLSNLEHQLNILKLLIGHIKRDRAQYKAILSPLRRVPMEVPCEIIAAAIPDAVLDFESRERVVELSLVSRRWRDAAHLCSRLWKGLFIGPRDKSVSKITTCLRRSGSLPKTVYFQGLRRHCPCQDAQPCDLNYPPLLKLLVDGPIIHHLAMYLDSMRCFKSFADLIALEIGAATPWASSSPHPWEALQSFSMYFISDKPEDWEEPMNPVESIVTKIPSVTSLQVDLPRRTQAFASIEESSYGPIHLTDIQLHRLSSFTIKWDWGNKRFFSVLRACVHVETLTIASNSAKS
;
A
#
# COMPACT_ATOMS: atom_id res chain seq x y z
N MET A 1 15.86 66.78 -2.61
CA MET A 1 14.69 67.37 -3.30
C MET A 1 15.17 68.67 -3.94
N SER A 2 15.02 68.88 -5.25
CA SER A 2 15.52 70.14 -5.85
C SER A 2 14.77 71.32 -5.25
N GLN A 3 15.45 72.46 -5.06
CA GLN A 3 14.82 73.70 -4.58
C GLN A 3 13.64 74.13 -5.47
N GLU A 4 13.65 73.73 -6.74
CA GLU A 4 12.58 74.00 -7.70
C GLU A 4 11.29 73.24 -7.39
N VAL A 5 11.37 71.97 -6.97
CA VAL A 5 10.19 71.20 -6.54
C VAL A 5 9.60 71.78 -5.26
N LEU A 6 10.44 72.26 -4.34
CA LEU A 6 10.00 72.94 -3.11
C LEU A 6 9.26 74.24 -3.43
N ARG A 7 9.82 75.06 -4.33
CA ARG A 7 9.24 76.32 -4.75
C ARG A 7 7.90 76.15 -5.48
N LEU A 8 7.81 75.20 -6.41
CA LEU A 8 6.56 74.88 -7.11
C LEU A 8 5.47 74.37 -6.15
N ARG A 9 5.88 73.70 -5.07
CA ARG A 9 4.96 73.20 -4.04
C ARG A 9 4.47 74.31 -3.09
N SER A 10 5.24 75.39 -2.91
CA SER A 10 4.86 76.53 -2.05
C SER A 10 4.10 77.65 -2.77
N GLU A 11 4.38 77.89 -4.06
CA GLU A 11 3.78 79.00 -4.82
C GLU A 11 2.39 78.67 -5.39
N ASN A 12 1.94 77.42 -5.29
CA ASN A 12 0.64 76.90 -5.75
C ASN A 12 0.26 77.28 -7.20
N SER A 13 1.25 77.68 -8.01
CA SER A 13 1.11 78.11 -9.40
C SER A 13 1.40 76.94 -10.34
N PRO A 14 0.68 76.80 -11.48
CA PRO A 14 0.91 75.70 -12.40
C PRO A 14 2.32 75.78 -13.01
N PRO A 15 3.05 74.65 -13.11
CA PRO A 15 4.38 74.65 -13.71
C PRO A 15 4.31 75.02 -15.20
N SER A 16 5.30 75.77 -15.67
CA SER A 16 5.44 76.06 -17.11
C SER A 16 5.60 74.77 -17.93
N SER A 17 5.33 74.81 -19.24
CA SER A 17 5.46 73.64 -20.13
C SER A 17 6.85 72.99 -20.08
N LEU A 18 7.91 73.80 -19.97
CA LEU A 18 9.29 73.35 -19.82
C LEU A 18 9.51 72.62 -18.47
N GLN A 19 9.04 73.21 -17.37
CA GLN A 19 9.12 72.61 -16.04
C GLN A 19 8.34 71.30 -15.96
N ALA A 20 7.13 71.26 -16.52
CA ALA A 20 6.33 70.05 -16.57
C ALA A 20 7.04 68.93 -17.35
N ARG A 21 7.70 69.25 -18.47
CA ARG A 21 8.52 68.28 -19.23
C ARG A 21 9.72 67.79 -18.42
N HIS A 22 10.43 68.70 -17.75
CA HIS A 22 11.57 68.34 -16.90
C HIS A 22 11.16 67.42 -15.73
N ILE A 23 10.05 67.74 -15.06
CA ILE A 23 9.47 66.92 -13.98
C ILE A 23 9.08 65.54 -14.51
N ARG A 24 8.40 65.46 -15.67
CA ARG A 24 8.03 64.16 -16.28
C ARG A 24 9.25 63.30 -16.60
N ASN A 25 10.30 63.90 -17.17
CA ASN A 25 11.54 63.17 -17.45
C ASN A 25 12.21 62.69 -16.15
N THR A 26 12.20 63.52 -15.11
CA THR A 26 12.75 63.16 -13.80
C THR A 26 11.96 62.02 -13.16
N LEU A 27 10.62 62.06 -13.20
CA LEU A 27 9.76 60.98 -12.70
C LEU A 27 9.99 59.68 -13.46
N SER A 28 10.02 59.72 -14.80
CA SER A 28 10.28 58.55 -15.63
C SER A 28 11.65 57.93 -15.33
N ASN A 29 12.68 58.76 -15.12
CA ASN A 29 14.01 58.29 -14.72
C ASN A 29 14.00 57.64 -13.31
N LEU A 30 13.30 58.23 -12.34
CA LEU A 30 13.16 57.66 -11.00
C LEU A 30 12.38 56.34 -11.02
N GLU A 31 11.32 56.23 -11.81
CA GLU A 31 10.56 54.98 -12.01
C GLU A 31 11.44 53.89 -12.65
N HIS A 32 12.26 54.27 -13.64
CA HIS A 32 13.23 53.37 -14.24
C HIS A 32 14.25 52.86 -13.21
N GLN A 33 14.84 53.76 -12.40
CA GLN A 33 15.75 53.39 -11.32
C GLN A 33 15.10 52.50 -10.26
N LEU A 34 13.84 52.80 -9.88
CA LEU A 34 13.05 51.97 -8.96
C LEU A 34 12.88 50.54 -9.52
N ASN A 35 12.59 50.41 -10.82
CA ASN A 35 12.44 49.12 -11.48
C ASN A 35 13.77 48.34 -11.52
N ILE A 36 14.89 49.01 -11.81
CA ILE A 36 16.23 48.40 -11.73
C ILE A 36 16.50 47.88 -10.31
N LEU A 37 16.25 48.68 -9.27
CA LEU A 37 16.46 48.28 -7.89
C LEU A 37 15.57 47.10 -7.48
N LYS A 38 14.31 47.06 -7.93
CA LYS A 38 13.42 45.91 -7.69
C LYS A 38 13.96 44.63 -8.32
N LEU A 39 14.47 44.70 -9.55
CA LEU A 39 15.10 43.56 -10.22
C LEU A 39 16.35 43.11 -9.45
N LEU A 40 17.20 44.04 -9.01
CA LEU A 40 18.39 43.75 -8.23
C LEU A 40 18.06 43.10 -6.88
N ILE A 41 17.07 43.62 -6.15
CA ILE A 41 16.58 43.00 -4.91
C ILE A 41 16.06 41.59 -5.17
N GLY A 42 15.32 41.38 -6.26
CA GLY A 42 14.86 40.06 -6.67
C GLY A 42 16.02 39.09 -6.94
N HIS A 43 17.06 39.55 -7.62
CA HIS A 43 18.28 38.78 -7.87
C HIS A 43 19.02 38.42 -6.58
N ILE A 44 19.33 39.41 -5.74
CA ILE A 44 20.02 39.19 -4.45
C ILE A 44 19.22 38.24 -3.54
N LYS A 45 17.89 38.33 -3.53
CA LYS A 45 17.04 37.40 -2.78
C LYS A 45 17.17 35.96 -3.28
N ARG A 46 17.22 35.75 -4.61
CA ARG A 46 17.46 34.42 -5.20
C ARG A 46 18.84 33.89 -4.84
N ASP A 47 19.87 34.72 -4.95
CA ASP A 47 21.25 34.33 -4.62
C ASP A 47 21.37 33.97 -3.14
N ARG A 48 20.80 34.80 -2.24
CA ARG A 48 20.74 34.49 -0.80
C ARG A 48 20.01 33.17 -0.53
N ALA A 49 18.92 32.88 -1.23
CA ALA A 49 18.21 31.61 -1.09
C ALA A 49 19.07 30.42 -1.55
N GLN A 50 19.83 30.58 -2.65
CA GLN A 50 20.78 29.57 -3.12
C GLN A 50 21.90 29.32 -2.10
N TYR A 51 22.54 30.37 -1.59
CA TYR A 51 23.57 30.24 -0.55
C TYR A 51 23.02 29.63 0.74
N LYS A 52 21.81 30.02 1.18
CA LYS A 52 21.14 29.36 2.31
C LYS A 52 20.88 27.88 2.05
N ALA A 53 20.47 27.52 0.83
CA ALA A 53 20.27 26.12 0.46
C ALA A 53 21.58 25.33 0.48
N ILE A 54 22.71 25.95 0.08
CA ILE A 54 24.06 25.36 0.13
C ILE A 54 24.53 25.16 1.57
N LEU A 55 24.30 26.15 2.43
CA LEU A 55 24.67 26.13 3.84
C LEU A 55 23.67 25.38 4.72
N SER A 56 22.60 24.82 4.15
CA SER A 56 21.57 24.11 4.89
C SER A 56 22.18 22.93 5.67
N PRO A 57 21.98 22.85 7.00
CA PRO A 57 22.46 21.73 7.81
C PRO A 57 21.97 20.38 7.28
N LEU A 58 20.80 20.34 6.64
CA LEU A 58 20.21 19.14 6.05
C LEU A 58 21.10 18.47 4.99
N ARG A 59 22.04 19.21 4.38
CA ARG A 59 23.01 18.61 3.44
C ARG A 59 24.09 17.77 4.13
N ARG A 60 24.38 18.05 5.40
CA ARG A 60 25.38 17.34 6.21
C ARG A 60 24.79 16.17 6.98
N VAL A 61 23.46 16.14 7.11
CA VAL A 61 22.75 15.06 7.78
C VAL A 61 22.85 13.79 6.91
N PRO A 62 23.36 12.65 7.42
CA PRO A 62 23.44 11.38 6.68
C PRO A 62 22.09 10.94 6.12
N MET A 63 22.06 10.11 5.06
CA MET A 63 20.80 9.74 4.39
C MET A 63 19.90 8.88 5.29
N GLU A 64 20.50 8.19 6.23
CA GLU A 64 19.87 7.33 7.23
C GLU A 64 18.94 8.14 8.14
N VAL A 65 19.27 9.40 8.44
CA VAL A 65 18.46 10.21 9.37
C VAL A 65 17.12 10.61 8.74
N PRO A 66 17.02 11.15 7.49
CA PRO A 66 15.74 11.31 6.82
C PRO A 66 14.98 10.00 6.63
N CYS A 67 15.67 8.88 6.36
CA CYS A 67 15.01 7.57 6.30
C CYS A 67 14.31 7.23 7.62
N GLU A 68 15.00 7.36 8.75
CA GLU A 68 14.41 7.09 10.08
C GLU A 68 13.29 8.09 10.42
N ILE A 69 13.40 9.36 10.03
CA ILE A 69 12.32 10.33 10.21
C ILE A 69 11.08 9.93 9.40
N ILE A 70 11.25 9.53 8.13
CA ILE A 70 10.15 9.07 7.28
C ILE A 70 9.52 7.80 7.88
N ALA A 71 10.35 6.85 8.31
CA ALA A 71 9.88 5.61 8.93
C ALA A 71 9.14 5.86 10.26
N ALA A 72 9.55 6.87 11.03
CA ALA A 72 8.85 7.26 12.26
C ALA A 72 7.54 8.01 11.97
N ALA A 73 7.50 8.81 10.91
CA ALA A 73 6.30 9.54 10.48
C ALA A 73 5.23 8.62 9.87
N ILE A 74 5.63 7.45 9.38
CA ILE A 74 4.76 6.44 8.78
C ILE A 74 4.99 5.13 9.53
N PRO A 75 4.41 4.98 10.74
CA PRO A 75 4.71 3.87 11.64
C PRO A 75 4.17 2.53 11.13
N ASP A 76 3.31 2.55 10.11
CA ASP A 76 2.65 1.37 9.60
C ASP A 76 3.65 0.39 8.97
N ALA A 77 3.60 -0.86 9.42
CA ALA A 77 4.45 -1.91 8.88
C ALA A 77 4.11 -2.25 7.41
N VAL A 78 2.95 -1.79 6.94
CA VAL A 78 2.37 -2.07 5.62
C VAL A 78 1.83 -0.76 5.06
N LEU A 79 2.36 -0.32 3.93
CA LEU A 79 1.89 0.92 3.31
C LEU A 79 0.55 0.70 2.61
N ASP A 80 -0.48 1.35 3.14
CA ASP A 80 -1.77 1.48 2.47
C ASP A 80 -1.79 2.63 1.45
N PHE A 81 -2.96 2.98 0.92
CA PHE A 81 -3.07 4.06 -0.05
C PHE A 81 -2.66 5.41 0.56
N GLU A 82 -3.16 5.72 1.76
CA GLU A 82 -2.91 6.98 2.45
C GLU A 82 -1.43 7.09 2.88
N SER A 83 -0.86 6.01 3.41
CA SER A 83 0.55 5.96 3.78
C SER A 83 1.45 6.16 2.56
N ARG A 84 1.13 5.56 1.41
CA ARG A 84 1.87 5.79 0.16
C ARG A 84 1.77 7.24 -0.31
N GLU A 85 0.62 7.89 -0.14
CA GLU A 85 0.45 9.31 -0.44
C GLU A 85 1.33 10.17 0.47
N ARG A 86 1.36 9.88 1.78
CA ARG A 86 2.28 10.54 2.73
C ARG A 86 3.76 10.35 2.35
N VAL A 87 4.16 9.16 1.87
CA VAL A 87 5.52 8.94 1.33
C VAL A 87 5.78 9.86 0.14
N VAL A 88 4.80 10.03 -0.75
CA VAL A 88 4.91 10.93 -1.92
C VAL A 88 5.05 12.38 -1.44
N GLU A 89 4.21 12.84 -0.51
CA GLU A 89 4.29 14.19 0.06
C GLU A 89 5.66 14.48 0.70
N LEU A 90 6.17 13.57 1.52
CA LEU A 90 7.51 13.67 2.11
C LEU A 90 8.59 13.70 1.02
N SER A 91 8.40 12.97 -0.09
CA SER A 91 9.29 12.96 -1.24
C SER A 91 9.24 14.25 -2.09
N LEU A 92 8.27 15.14 -1.85
CA LEU A 92 8.17 16.44 -2.50
C LEU A 92 8.92 17.55 -1.73
N VAL A 93 9.30 17.33 -0.47
CA VAL A 93 10.03 18.30 0.36
C VAL A 93 11.37 18.70 -0.29
N SER A 94 12.14 17.71 -0.76
CA SER A 94 13.39 17.95 -1.50
C SER A 94 13.84 16.68 -2.23
N ARG A 95 14.81 16.82 -3.15
CA ARG A 95 15.46 15.67 -3.81
C ARG A 95 16.06 14.69 -2.79
N ARG A 96 16.69 15.21 -1.73
CA ARG A 96 17.30 14.36 -0.69
C ARG A 96 16.26 13.51 0.05
N TRP A 97 15.10 14.08 0.37
CA TRP A 97 14.00 13.35 1.03
C TRP A 97 13.38 12.30 0.11
N ARG A 98 13.24 12.59 -1.19
CA ARG A 98 12.84 11.58 -2.19
C ARG A 98 13.81 10.42 -2.26
N ASP A 99 15.11 10.71 -2.31
CA ASP A 99 16.15 9.69 -2.36
C ASP A 99 16.15 8.86 -1.08
N ALA A 100 16.00 9.49 0.09
CA ALA A 100 15.83 8.81 1.38
C ALA A 100 14.60 7.89 1.39
N ALA A 101 13.43 8.39 0.98
CA ALA A 101 12.21 7.59 0.90
C ALA A 101 12.40 6.34 0.03
N HIS A 102 13.11 6.47 -1.09
CA HIS A 102 13.40 5.35 -1.99
C HIS A 102 14.43 4.35 -1.42
N LEU A 103 15.40 4.81 -0.63
CA LEU A 103 16.44 3.98 -0.01
C LEU A 103 16.00 3.33 1.31
N CYS A 104 14.93 3.82 1.93
CA CYS A 104 14.41 3.29 3.19
C CYS A 104 13.71 1.94 2.99
N SER A 105 14.47 0.84 2.97
CA SER A 105 13.97 -0.52 2.73
C SER A 105 12.84 -0.95 3.68
N ARG A 106 12.89 -0.51 4.94
CA ARG A 106 11.87 -0.78 5.98
C ARG A 106 10.48 -0.27 5.60
N LEU A 107 10.41 0.82 4.86
CA LEU A 107 9.17 1.44 4.40
C LEU A 107 8.46 0.54 3.37
N TRP A 108 9.24 -0.15 2.53
CA TRP A 108 8.74 -0.91 1.40
C TRP A 108 8.58 -2.41 1.67
N LYS A 109 8.80 -2.86 2.92
CA LYS A 109 8.67 -4.28 3.29
C LYS A 109 7.24 -4.79 3.22
N GLY A 110 6.25 -3.90 3.35
CA GLY A 110 4.84 -4.24 3.38
C GLY A 110 4.03 -3.32 2.46
N LEU A 111 3.18 -3.88 1.61
CA LEU A 111 2.27 -3.11 0.76
C LEU A 111 0.85 -3.64 0.86
N PHE A 112 -0.11 -2.73 0.94
CA PHE A 112 -1.52 -3.04 0.72
C PHE A 112 -1.88 -2.69 -0.73
N ILE A 113 -2.33 -3.71 -1.46
CA ILE A 113 -2.76 -3.62 -2.84
C ILE A 113 -4.29 -3.61 -2.83
N GLY A 114 -4.86 -2.57 -3.44
CA GLY A 114 -6.30 -2.47 -3.63
C GLY A 114 -6.68 -2.30 -5.10
N PRO A 115 -7.98 -2.19 -5.40
CA PRO A 115 -8.51 -2.11 -6.77
C PRO A 115 -8.06 -0.85 -7.54
N ARG A 116 -7.51 0.15 -6.83
CA ARG A 116 -6.95 1.37 -7.42
C ARG A 116 -5.55 1.16 -8.02
N ASP A 117 -4.87 0.07 -7.68
CA ASP A 117 -3.45 -0.15 -7.96
C ASP A 117 -3.14 -0.76 -9.33
N LYS A 118 -3.53 -0.08 -10.42
CA LYS A 118 -3.53 -0.64 -11.78
C LYS A 118 -2.17 -1.08 -12.35
N SER A 119 -1.06 -0.76 -11.69
CA SER A 119 0.30 -0.91 -12.26
C SER A 119 1.15 -1.91 -11.49
N VAL A 120 1.32 -3.10 -12.07
CA VAL A 120 2.23 -4.15 -11.58
C VAL A 120 3.66 -3.62 -11.48
N SER A 121 4.13 -2.88 -12.48
CA SER A 121 5.51 -2.38 -12.50
C SER A 121 5.81 -1.46 -11.33
N LYS A 122 4.84 -0.61 -10.92
CA LYS A 122 4.98 0.24 -9.73
C LYS A 122 5.01 -0.58 -8.44
N ILE A 123 4.10 -1.56 -8.29
CA ILE A 123 4.06 -2.45 -7.12
C ILE A 123 5.36 -3.23 -6.99
N THR A 124 5.81 -3.86 -8.08
CA THR A 124 7.08 -4.60 -8.15
C THR A 124 8.28 -3.70 -7.85
N THR A 125 8.29 -2.46 -8.35
CA THR A 125 9.36 -1.49 -8.05
C THR A 125 9.39 -1.15 -6.56
N CYS A 126 8.22 -0.95 -5.95
CA CYS A 126 8.12 -0.70 -4.52
C CYS A 126 8.65 -1.90 -3.73
N LEU A 127 8.16 -3.11 -4.00
CA LEU A 127 8.62 -4.33 -3.32
C LEU A 127 10.12 -4.59 -3.49
N ARG A 128 10.70 -4.30 -4.66
CA ARG A 128 12.16 -4.44 -4.89
C ARG A 128 12.99 -3.49 -4.02
N ARG A 129 12.46 -2.33 -3.63
CA ARG A 129 13.16 -1.39 -2.73
C ARG A 129 13.33 -1.94 -1.31
N SER A 130 12.56 -2.94 -0.90
CA SER A 130 12.77 -3.62 0.40
C SER A 130 14.06 -4.45 0.44
N GLY A 131 14.71 -4.70 -0.70
CA GLY A 131 15.94 -5.49 -0.78
C GLY A 131 15.71 -6.94 -0.33
N SER A 132 16.51 -7.40 0.62
CA SER A 132 16.46 -8.74 1.20
C SER A 132 15.46 -8.90 2.35
N LEU A 133 14.77 -7.83 2.76
CA LEU A 133 13.78 -7.92 3.83
C LEU A 133 12.60 -8.83 3.43
N PRO A 134 12.01 -9.58 4.38
CA PRO A 134 10.78 -10.32 4.15
C PRO A 134 9.66 -9.40 3.67
N LYS A 135 9.07 -9.76 2.53
CA LYS A 135 8.06 -8.95 1.85
C LYS A 135 6.67 -9.40 2.24
N THR A 136 5.83 -8.43 2.55
CA THR A 136 4.45 -8.64 2.95
C THR A 136 3.51 -7.95 1.98
N VAL A 137 2.51 -8.67 1.48
CA VAL A 137 1.45 -8.11 0.64
C VAL A 137 0.11 -8.35 1.29
N TYR A 138 -0.66 -7.29 1.46
CA TYR A 138 -2.07 -7.35 1.81
C TYR A 138 -2.88 -7.06 0.56
N PHE A 139 -3.94 -7.81 0.35
CA PHE A 139 -4.87 -7.60 -0.74
C PHE A 139 -6.30 -7.56 -0.23
N GLN A 140 -7.02 -6.53 -0.64
CA GLN A 140 -8.47 -6.43 -0.42
C GLN A 140 -9.15 -6.15 -1.75
N GLY A 141 -10.08 -7.02 -2.14
CA GLY A 141 -10.97 -6.80 -3.27
C GLY A 141 -11.89 -5.59 -3.04
N LEU A 142 -12.69 -5.24 -4.05
CA LEU A 142 -13.78 -4.28 -3.84
C LEU A 142 -14.80 -4.91 -2.88
N ARG A 143 -15.11 -4.24 -1.76
CA ARG A 143 -16.17 -4.66 -0.81
C ARG A 143 -17.60 -4.62 -1.38
N ARG A 144 -17.74 -4.46 -2.69
CA ARG A 144 -19.05 -4.36 -3.34
C ARG A 144 -19.35 -5.74 -3.89
N HIS A 145 -20.17 -6.51 -3.16
CA HIS A 145 -20.90 -7.69 -3.63
C HIS A 145 -20.25 -8.36 -4.85
N CYS A 146 -19.27 -9.23 -4.63
CA CYS A 146 -18.68 -9.99 -5.74
C CYS A 146 -19.81 -10.72 -6.49
N PRO A 147 -20.00 -10.49 -7.80
CA PRO A 147 -21.06 -11.10 -8.59
C PRO A 147 -20.72 -12.55 -8.99
N CYS A 148 -19.95 -13.26 -8.16
CA CYS A 148 -19.44 -14.60 -8.43
C CYS A 148 -20.54 -15.70 -8.42
N GLN A 149 -21.82 -15.31 -8.55
CA GLN A 149 -22.97 -16.18 -8.75
C GLN A 149 -23.31 -16.38 -10.24
N ASP A 150 -22.96 -15.45 -11.15
CA ASP A 150 -23.53 -15.41 -12.52
C ASP A 150 -22.48 -15.33 -13.65
N ALA A 151 -21.43 -16.15 -13.60
CA ALA A 151 -20.36 -16.20 -14.61
C ALA A 151 -19.62 -14.85 -14.86
N GLN A 152 -19.86 -13.84 -14.03
CA GLN A 152 -19.15 -12.58 -14.07
C GLN A 152 -17.74 -12.74 -13.48
N PRO A 153 -16.75 -12.00 -13.99
CA PRO A 153 -15.40 -12.02 -13.44
C PRO A 153 -15.44 -11.54 -11.98
N CYS A 154 -14.91 -12.37 -11.08
CA CYS A 154 -14.73 -12.03 -9.67
C CYS A 154 -13.81 -10.81 -9.55
N ASP A 155 -14.07 -9.90 -8.61
CA ASP A 155 -13.18 -8.76 -8.35
C ASP A 155 -11.77 -9.17 -7.87
N LEU A 156 -11.62 -10.41 -7.35
CA LEU A 156 -10.32 -10.99 -7.06
C LEU A 156 -9.56 -11.41 -8.33
N ASN A 157 -10.21 -11.48 -9.49
CA ASN A 157 -9.54 -11.51 -10.79
C ASN A 157 -8.91 -10.15 -11.05
N TYR A 158 -7.86 -9.87 -10.29
CA TYR A 158 -7.11 -8.65 -10.33
C TYR A 158 -5.78 -8.92 -11.04
N PRO A 159 -5.68 -8.63 -12.35
CA PRO A 159 -4.51 -8.98 -13.15
C PRO A 159 -3.20 -8.50 -12.53
N PRO A 160 -3.14 -7.33 -11.85
CA PRO A 160 -1.90 -6.92 -11.22
C PRO A 160 -1.42 -7.83 -10.09
N LEU A 161 -2.32 -8.36 -9.26
CA LEU A 161 -1.96 -9.29 -8.20
C LEU A 161 -1.61 -10.66 -8.79
N LEU A 162 -2.38 -11.15 -9.76
CA LEU A 162 -2.11 -12.41 -10.43
C LEU A 162 -0.69 -12.42 -11.04
N LYS A 163 -0.37 -11.40 -11.83
CA LYS A 163 0.97 -11.24 -12.42
C LYS A 163 2.06 -11.09 -11.36
N LEU A 164 1.77 -10.45 -10.23
CA LEU A 164 2.72 -10.32 -9.13
C LEU A 164 3.01 -11.68 -8.46
N LEU A 165 2.02 -12.56 -8.35
CA LEU A 165 2.19 -13.88 -7.73
C LEU A 165 2.78 -14.93 -8.67
N VAL A 166 2.71 -14.70 -9.99
CA VAL A 166 3.30 -15.58 -11.01
C VAL A 166 4.71 -15.12 -11.42
N ASP A 167 4.89 -13.83 -11.76
CA ASP A 167 6.14 -13.30 -12.32
C ASP A 167 6.89 -12.31 -11.39
N GLY A 168 6.31 -12.01 -10.23
CA GLY A 168 6.81 -10.95 -9.36
C GLY A 168 8.02 -11.35 -8.51
N PRO A 169 8.46 -10.45 -7.61
CA PRO A 169 9.46 -10.79 -6.61
C PRO A 169 8.88 -11.75 -5.57
N ILE A 170 9.73 -12.56 -4.93
CA ILE A 170 9.31 -13.48 -3.85
C ILE A 170 8.61 -12.71 -2.73
N ILE A 171 7.35 -13.05 -2.49
CA ILE A 171 6.56 -12.56 -1.36
C ILE A 171 6.70 -13.58 -0.24
N HIS A 172 6.92 -13.12 0.99
CA HIS A 172 7.08 -14.01 2.14
C HIS A 172 5.75 -14.20 2.87
N HIS A 173 4.98 -13.13 2.99
CA HIS A 173 3.66 -13.14 3.61
C HIS A 173 2.61 -12.55 2.66
N LEU A 174 1.55 -13.31 2.40
CA LEU A 174 0.39 -12.83 1.67
C LEU A 174 -0.85 -12.88 2.57
N ALA A 175 -1.53 -11.75 2.71
CA ALA A 175 -2.77 -11.61 3.44
C ALA A 175 -3.89 -11.20 2.47
N MET A 176 -5.00 -11.93 2.48
CA MET A 176 -6.14 -11.67 1.59
C MET A 176 -7.42 -11.46 2.40
N TYR A 177 -8.12 -10.36 2.13
CA TYR A 177 -9.48 -10.13 2.58
C TYR A 177 -10.44 -10.59 1.50
N LEU A 178 -11.25 -11.58 1.83
CA LEU A 178 -12.09 -12.35 0.92
C LEU A 178 -13.55 -12.16 1.32
N ASP A 179 -14.43 -11.90 0.35
CA ASP A 179 -15.86 -11.88 0.63
C ASP A 179 -16.38 -13.32 0.75
N SER A 180 -16.06 -14.20 -0.20
CA SER A 180 -16.54 -15.58 -0.19
C SER A 180 -15.43 -16.60 -0.47
N MET A 181 -15.71 -17.86 -0.13
CA MET A 181 -14.85 -18.99 -0.50
C MET A 181 -14.74 -19.17 -2.01
N ARG A 182 -15.84 -18.92 -2.73
CA ARG A 182 -15.89 -18.97 -4.20
C ARG A 182 -14.91 -17.97 -4.82
N CYS A 183 -14.80 -16.77 -4.24
CA CYS A 183 -13.83 -15.78 -4.71
C CYS A 183 -12.40 -16.34 -4.63
N PHE A 184 -12.02 -16.92 -3.49
CA PHE A 184 -10.69 -17.48 -3.31
C PHE A 184 -10.44 -18.67 -4.24
N LYS A 185 -11.41 -19.58 -4.38
CA LYS A 185 -11.32 -20.71 -5.32
C LYS A 185 -11.06 -20.24 -6.74
N SER A 186 -11.85 -19.29 -7.24
CA SER A 186 -11.67 -18.71 -8.58
C SER A 186 -10.29 -18.07 -8.74
N PHE A 187 -9.83 -17.32 -7.74
CA PHE A 187 -8.50 -16.70 -7.74
C PHE A 187 -7.37 -17.74 -7.78
N ALA A 188 -7.47 -18.79 -6.96
CA ALA A 188 -6.45 -19.83 -6.92
C ALA A 188 -6.44 -20.69 -8.18
N ASP A 189 -7.61 -20.96 -8.78
CA ASP A 189 -7.71 -21.66 -10.07
C ASP A 189 -7.08 -20.82 -11.20
N LEU A 190 -7.23 -19.49 -11.19
CA LEU A 190 -6.55 -18.60 -12.13
C LEU A 190 -5.03 -18.63 -11.95
N ILE A 191 -4.52 -18.63 -10.71
CA ILE A 191 -3.09 -18.77 -10.45
C ILE A 191 -2.58 -20.12 -10.99
N ALA A 192 -3.29 -21.21 -10.70
CA ALA A 192 -2.90 -22.53 -11.17
C ALA A 192 -2.89 -22.62 -12.70
N LEU A 193 -3.84 -21.98 -13.37
CA LEU A 193 -3.90 -21.88 -14.83
C LEU A 193 -2.71 -21.12 -15.40
N GLU A 194 -2.38 -19.95 -14.84
CA GLU A 194 -1.24 -19.14 -15.30
C GLU A 194 0.10 -19.85 -15.07
N ILE A 195 0.28 -20.49 -13.92
CA ILE A 195 1.49 -21.30 -13.63
C ILE A 195 1.58 -22.48 -14.59
N GLY A 196 0.47 -23.17 -14.86
CA GLY A 196 0.44 -24.31 -15.79
C GLY A 196 0.66 -23.92 -17.26
N ALA A 197 0.30 -22.70 -17.64
CA ALA A 197 0.54 -22.15 -18.97
C ALA A 197 1.99 -21.70 -19.19
N ALA A 198 2.73 -21.43 -18.11
CA ALA A 198 4.15 -21.09 -18.19
C ALA A 198 4.97 -22.29 -18.71
N THR A 199 5.91 -22.03 -19.61
CA THR A 199 6.70 -23.10 -20.23
C THR A 199 7.58 -23.81 -19.19
N PRO A 200 7.53 -25.16 -19.06
CA PRO A 200 8.21 -25.91 -17.99
C PRO A 200 9.74 -25.75 -17.90
N TRP A 201 10.36 -25.17 -18.93
CA TRP A 201 11.82 -25.02 -19.04
C TRP A 201 12.31 -23.60 -18.76
N ALA A 202 11.41 -22.64 -18.51
CA ALA A 202 11.77 -21.22 -18.44
C ALA A 202 12.18 -20.72 -17.04
N SER A 203 11.87 -21.43 -15.95
CA SER A 203 12.28 -20.98 -14.61
C SER A 203 12.81 -22.14 -13.75
N SER A 204 14.08 -22.04 -13.35
CA SER A 204 14.66 -22.85 -12.28
C SER A 204 14.29 -22.35 -10.89
N SER A 205 13.67 -21.16 -10.80
CA SER A 205 13.21 -20.56 -9.55
C SER A 205 11.74 -20.86 -9.29
N PRO A 206 11.35 -21.21 -8.05
CA PRO A 206 9.95 -21.41 -7.69
C PRO A 206 9.12 -20.14 -7.93
N HIS A 207 7.86 -20.30 -8.31
CA HIS A 207 6.95 -19.18 -8.52
C HIS A 207 6.72 -18.44 -7.19
N PRO A 208 6.51 -17.11 -7.18
CA PRO A 208 6.27 -16.36 -5.95
C PRO A 208 5.12 -16.91 -5.10
N TRP A 209 4.06 -17.43 -5.74
CA TRP A 209 2.95 -18.13 -5.07
C TRP A 209 3.41 -19.39 -4.31
N GLU A 210 4.28 -20.20 -4.92
CA GLU A 210 4.79 -21.45 -4.33
C GLU A 210 5.87 -21.19 -3.27
N ALA A 211 6.54 -20.03 -3.35
CA ALA A 211 7.59 -19.61 -2.42
C ALA A 211 7.06 -18.90 -1.16
N LEU A 212 5.73 -18.79 -0.99
CA LEU A 212 5.12 -18.18 0.18
C LEU A 212 5.51 -18.94 1.46
N GLN A 213 5.95 -18.21 2.48
CA GLN A 213 6.24 -18.76 3.80
C GLN A 213 5.01 -18.67 4.71
N SER A 214 4.22 -17.61 4.54
CA SER A 214 3.07 -17.35 5.37
C SER A 214 1.88 -16.86 4.54
N PHE A 215 0.70 -17.37 4.89
CA PHE A 215 -0.55 -17.01 4.23
C PHE A 215 -1.65 -16.73 5.24
N SER A 216 -2.37 -15.63 5.04
CA SER A 216 -3.49 -15.22 5.88
C SER A 216 -4.74 -15.00 5.03
N MET A 217 -5.84 -15.60 5.44
CA MET A 217 -7.15 -15.39 4.83
C MET A 217 -8.09 -14.78 5.85
N TYR A 218 -8.77 -13.71 5.46
CA TYR A 218 -9.77 -13.02 6.27
C TYR A 218 -11.08 -12.99 5.51
N PHE A 219 -12.03 -13.82 5.93
CA PHE A 219 -13.36 -13.85 5.34
C PHE A 219 -14.25 -12.80 6.01
N ILE A 220 -14.72 -11.84 5.23
CA ILE A 220 -15.42 -10.64 5.73
C ILE A 220 -16.90 -10.58 5.35
N SER A 221 -17.45 -11.60 4.68
CA SER A 221 -18.86 -11.57 4.27
C SER A 221 -19.81 -11.46 5.47
N ASP A 222 -20.88 -10.70 5.22
CA ASP A 222 -22.02 -10.51 6.09
C ASP A 222 -23.23 -11.40 5.70
N LYS A 223 -23.09 -12.26 4.67
CA LYS A 223 -24.18 -13.10 4.14
C LYS A 223 -23.91 -14.59 4.29
N PRO A 224 -24.86 -15.36 4.84
CA PRO A 224 -24.76 -16.82 4.98
C PRO A 224 -24.48 -17.55 3.66
N GLU A 225 -25.06 -17.09 2.56
CA GLU A 225 -24.96 -17.73 1.24
C GLU A 225 -23.54 -17.69 0.63
N ASP A 226 -22.63 -16.88 1.18
CA ASP A 226 -21.27 -16.75 0.67
C ASP A 226 -20.31 -17.82 1.22
N TRP A 227 -20.71 -18.54 2.27
CA TRP A 227 -19.92 -19.64 2.83
C TRP A 227 -20.40 -20.99 2.30
N GLU A 228 -19.67 -21.53 1.34
CA GLU A 228 -19.94 -22.84 0.76
C GLU A 228 -18.67 -23.70 0.77
N GLU A 229 -18.52 -24.49 1.83
CA GLU A 229 -17.54 -25.57 1.84
C GLU A 229 -18.17 -26.82 1.19
N PRO A 230 -17.54 -27.40 0.16
CA PRO A 230 -18.00 -28.64 -0.43
C PRO A 230 -17.91 -29.79 0.58
N MET A 231 -18.88 -30.70 0.56
CA MET A 231 -18.89 -31.89 1.43
C MET A 231 -17.72 -32.85 1.14
N ASN A 232 -17.15 -32.77 -0.07
CA ASN A 232 -16.00 -33.56 -0.49
C ASN A 232 -14.70 -32.83 -0.12
N PRO A 233 -13.85 -33.40 0.76
CA PRO A 233 -12.58 -32.77 1.17
C PRO A 233 -11.63 -32.47 0.00
N VAL A 234 -11.70 -33.23 -1.09
CA VAL A 234 -10.85 -33.04 -2.28
C VAL A 234 -11.20 -31.76 -3.03
N GLU A 235 -12.45 -31.31 -2.93
CA GLU A 235 -12.93 -30.08 -3.57
C GLU A 235 -12.73 -28.85 -2.69
N SER A 236 -12.27 -29.04 -1.45
CA SER A 236 -12.04 -27.97 -0.49
C SER A 236 -11.13 -26.89 -1.05
N ILE A 237 -11.50 -25.63 -0.81
CA ILE A 237 -10.67 -24.49 -1.20
C ILE A 237 -9.30 -24.54 -0.54
N VAL A 238 -9.20 -25.22 0.61
CA VAL A 238 -7.98 -25.29 1.38
C VAL A 238 -6.92 -26.00 0.55
N THR A 239 -7.27 -27.04 -0.22
CA THR A 239 -6.34 -27.76 -1.12
C THR A 239 -5.62 -26.85 -2.13
N LYS A 240 -6.15 -25.65 -2.37
CA LYS A 240 -5.60 -24.65 -3.29
C LYS A 240 -4.61 -23.69 -2.63
N ILE A 241 -4.49 -23.72 -1.30
CA ILE A 241 -3.52 -22.93 -0.53
C ILE A 241 -2.10 -23.46 -0.81
N PRO A 242 -1.12 -22.56 -1.05
CA PRO A 242 0.25 -22.96 -1.29
C PRO A 242 0.86 -23.60 -0.04
N SER A 243 1.94 -24.33 -0.22
CA SER A 243 2.60 -25.03 0.88
C SER A 243 3.37 -24.05 1.77
N VAL A 244 2.74 -23.58 2.86
CA VAL A 244 3.28 -22.57 3.78
C VAL A 244 3.73 -23.17 5.11
N THR A 245 4.51 -22.41 5.90
CA THR A 245 4.89 -22.76 7.28
C THR A 245 4.05 -22.04 8.33
N SER A 246 3.42 -20.92 7.96
CA SER A 246 2.53 -20.16 8.84
C SER A 246 1.20 -19.87 8.15
N LEU A 247 0.11 -20.39 8.71
CA LEU A 247 -1.25 -20.21 8.18
C LEU A 247 -2.12 -19.46 9.19
N GLN A 248 -2.83 -18.44 8.73
CA GLN A 248 -3.86 -17.76 9.50
C GLN A 248 -5.19 -17.79 8.76
N VAL A 249 -6.25 -18.21 9.43
CA VAL A 249 -7.60 -18.25 8.88
C VAL A 249 -8.55 -17.54 9.83
N ASP A 250 -9.08 -16.40 9.41
CA ASP A 250 -10.17 -15.71 10.10
C ASP A 250 -11.47 -15.98 9.36
N LEU A 251 -12.31 -16.80 9.98
CA LEU A 251 -13.57 -17.24 9.39
C LEU A 251 -14.67 -16.21 9.63
N PRO A 252 -15.73 -16.18 8.81
CA PRO A 252 -16.88 -15.33 9.12
C PRO A 252 -17.51 -15.75 10.44
N ARG A 253 -18.28 -14.86 11.07
CA ARG A 253 -19.02 -15.23 12.29
C ARG A 253 -20.04 -16.31 11.97
N ARG A 254 -20.39 -17.13 12.95
CA ARG A 254 -21.39 -18.19 12.80
C ARG A 254 -22.71 -17.67 12.22
N THR A 255 -23.18 -16.52 12.70
CA THR A 255 -24.42 -15.87 12.21
C THR A 255 -24.30 -15.30 10.80
N GLN A 256 -23.08 -15.11 10.31
CA GLN A 256 -22.80 -14.63 8.95
C GLN A 256 -22.54 -15.78 7.99
N ALA A 257 -22.16 -16.97 8.49
CA ALA A 257 -21.82 -18.12 7.66
C ALA A 257 -22.97 -19.12 7.49
N PHE A 258 -23.93 -19.14 8.42
CA PHE A 258 -25.03 -20.12 8.43
C PHE A 258 -26.37 -19.44 8.68
N ALA A 259 -27.43 -19.96 8.06
CA ALA A 259 -28.79 -19.47 8.26
C ALA A 259 -29.35 -19.92 9.62
N SER A 260 -28.87 -21.05 10.15
CA SER A 260 -29.28 -21.61 11.43
C SER A 260 -28.12 -22.10 12.30
N ILE A 261 -28.36 -22.24 13.61
CA ILE A 261 -27.40 -22.82 14.55
C ILE A 261 -27.14 -24.30 14.24
N GLU A 262 -28.15 -25.01 13.72
CA GLU A 262 -28.06 -26.42 13.39
C GLU A 262 -27.09 -26.66 12.22
N GLU A 263 -27.18 -25.84 11.17
CA GLU A 263 -26.24 -25.85 10.03
C GLU A 263 -24.78 -25.64 10.44
N SER A 264 -24.54 -24.80 11.46
CA SER A 264 -23.18 -24.54 11.95
C SER A 264 -22.48 -25.78 12.51
N SER A 265 -23.24 -26.79 12.94
CA SER A 265 -22.68 -28.07 13.42
C SER A 265 -22.09 -28.91 12.27
N TYR A 266 -22.47 -28.62 11.03
CA TYR A 266 -22.11 -29.40 9.86
C TYR A 266 -21.03 -28.76 9.00
N GLY A 267 -20.89 -27.42 9.00
CA GLY A 267 -19.92 -26.68 8.19
C GLY A 267 -18.48 -27.11 8.46
N PRO A 268 -17.91 -28.04 7.67
CA PRO A 268 -16.54 -28.46 7.86
C PRO A 268 -15.60 -27.39 7.30
N ILE A 269 -14.38 -27.35 7.79
CA ILE A 269 -13.25 -26.81 7.03
C ILE A 269 -12.33 -28.00 6.82
N HIS A 270 -12.19 -28.39 5.57
CA HIS A 270 -11.39 -29.55 5.21
C HIS A 270 -9.93 -29.13 5.06
N LEU A 271 -9.22 -29.00 6.19
CA LEU A 271 -7.76 -28.91 6.14
C LEU A 271 -7.17 -30.31 5.87
N THR A 272 -6.41 -30.45 4.79
CA THR A 272 -5.79 -31.73 4.42
C THR A 272 -4.46 -31.94 5.14
N ASP A 273 -4.12 -33.19 5.45
CA ASP A 273 -2.90 -33.55 6.18
C ASP A 273 -1.62 -33.02 5.52
N ILE A 274 -1.58 -33.00 4.20
CA ILE A 274 -0.41 -32.55 3.41
C ILE A 274 -0.05 -31.10 3.74
N GLN A 275 -1.06 -30.26 3.93
CA GLN A 275 -0.85 -28.83 4.18
C GLN A 275 -0.48 -28.56 5.63
N LEU A 276 -1.07 -29.33 6.54
CA LEU A 276 -0.86 -29.19 7.98
C LEU A 276 0.50 -29.71 8.44
N HIS A 277 1.06 -30.69 7.74
CA HIS A 277 2.34 -31.29 8.13
C HIS A 277 3.51 -30.28 8.07
N ARG A 278 3.45 -29.24 7.24
CA ARG A 278 4.53 -28.24 7.15
C ARG A 278 4.34 -27.02 8.04
N LEU A 279 3.18 -26.89 8.68
CA LEU A 279 2.89 -25.74 9.52
C LEU A 279 3.68 -25.82 10.82
N SER A 280 4.43 -24.76 11.12
CA SER A 280 4.99 -24.48 12.44
C SER A 280 4.13 -23.48 13.22
N SER A 281 3.36 -22.64 12.52
CA SER A 281 2.44 -21.67 13.12
C SER A 281 1.06 -21.78 12.50
N PHE A 282 0.04 -21.92 13.33
CA PHE A 282 -1.35 -21.95 12.90
C PHE A 282 -2.21 -21.04 13.76
N THR A 283 -2.86 -20.06 13.13
CA THR A 283 -3.82 -19.17 13.78
C THR A 283 -5.19 -19.37 13.15
N ILE A 284 -6.20 -19.59 13.98
CA ILE A 284 -7.58 -19.65 13.52
C ILE A 284 -8.47 -18.79 14.41
N LYS A 285 -9.36 -18.04 13.78
CA LYS A 285 -10.38 -17.25 14.45
C LYS A 285 -11.75 -17.70 14.00
N TRP A 286 -12.56 -18.13 14.97
CA TRP A 286 -13.69 -19.01 14.72
C TRP A 286 -14.71 -19.03 15.86
N ASP A 287 -15.98 -19.29 15.53
CA ASP A 287 -17.09 -19.41 16.49
C ASP A 287 -18.17 -20.46 16.09
N TRP A 288 -17.88 -21.42 15.20
CA TRP A 288 -18.91 -22.36 14.66
C TRP A 288 -19.12 -23.64 15.48
N GLY A 289 -18.52 -23.74 16.66
CA GLY A 289 -18.80 -24.82 17.62
C GLY A 289 -17.94 -26.09 17.47
N ASN A 290 -17.66 -26.75 18.58
CA ASN A 290 -16.32 -27.30 18.85
C ASN A 290 -15.94 -28.64 18.16
N LYS A 291 -16.88 -29.43 17.63
CA LYS A 291 -16.61 -30.88 17.42
C LYS A 291 -15.66 -31.22 16.27
N ARG A 292 -15.74 -30.53 15.12
CA ARG A 292 -14.94 -30.87 13.92
C ARG A 292 -13.58 -30.18 13.87
N PHE A 293 -13.42 -29.06 14.54
CA PHE A 293 -12.14 -28.35 14.54
C PHE A 293 -11.02 -29.17 15.22
N PHE A 294 -11.34 -29.91 16.29
CA PHE A 294 -10.34 -30.74 16.96
C PHE A 294 -9.79 -31.88 16.08
N SER A 295 -10.53 -32.36 15.07
CA SER A 295 -9.97 -33.38 14.16
C SER A 295 -8.91 -32.79 13.25
N VAL A 296 -9.08 -31.54 12.81
CA VAL A 296 -8.09 -30.80 12.04
C VAL A 296 -6.80 -30.60 12.83
N LEU A 297 -6.91 -30.27 14.12
CA LEU A 297 -5.73 -30.08 14.98
C LEU A 297 -4.90 -31.36 15.15
N ARG A 298 -5.50 -32.56 15.01
CA ARG A 298 -4.74 -33.82 15.11
C ARG A 298 -3.72 -33.99 13.97
N ALA A 299 -3.98 -33.38 12.81
CA ALA A 299 -3.07 -33.42 11.68
C ALA A 299 -1.96 -32.35 11.75
N CYS A 300 -2.06 -31.40 12.69
CA CYS A 300 -1.08 -30.34 12.92
C CYS A 300 0.11 -30.82 13.77
N VAL A 301 0.78 -31.90 13.37
CA VAL A 301 1.81 -32.58 14.19
C VAL A 301 3.09 -31.78 14.43
N HIS A 302 3.39 -30.80 13.57
CA HIS A 302 4.59 -29.94 13.67
C HIS A 302 4.29 -28.50 14.09
N VAL A 303 3.04 -28.19 14.45
CA VAL A 303 2.68 -26.83 14.86
C VAL A 303 3.25 -26.54 16.24
N GLU A 304 4.15 -25.57 16.31
CA GLU A 304 4.79 -25.08 17.53
C GLU A 304 3.95 -23.97 18.17
N THR A 305 3.35 -23.11 17.35
CA THR A 305 2.50 -22.00 17.81
C THR A 305 1.08 -22.17 17.29
N LEU A 306 0.16 -22.49 18.19
CA LEU A 306 -1.28 -22.57 17.90
C LEU A 306 -2.00 -21.41 18.58
N THR A 307 -2.65 -20.56 17.79
CA THR A 307 -3.51 -19.49 18.30
C THR A 307 -4.96 -19.76 17.91
N ILE A 308 -5.82 -19.92 18.91
CA ILE A 308 -7.27 -20.06 18.72
C ILE A 308 -7.93 -18.82 19.30
N ALA A 309 -8.56 -18.03 18.44
CA ALA A 309 -9.32 -16.85 18.83
C ALA A 309 -10.81 -17.07 18.61
N SER A 310 -11.64 -16.60 19.56
CA SER A 310 -13.09 -16.56 19.34
C SER A 310 -13.46 -15.31 18.56
N ASN A 311 -14.43 -15.44 17.67
CA ASN A 311 -15.04 -14.34 16.91
C ASN A 311 -16.05 -13.51 17.73
N SER A 312 -15.93 -13.49 19.06
CA SER A 312 -16.84 -12.75 19.94
C SER A 312 -16.86 -11.27 19.55
N ALA A 313 -18.06 -10.71 19.36
CA ALA A 313 -18.22 -9.28 19.12
C ALA A 313 -17.49 -8.50 20.21
N LYS A 314 -16.69 -7.49 19.83
CA LYS A 314 -16.30 -6.44 20.78
C LYS A 314 -17.61 -5.79 21.21
N SER A 315 -18.09 -6.15 22.40
CA SER A 315 -19.22 -5.54 23.08
C SER A 315 -18.94 -4.08 23.37
#